data_AF-A0A350CQZ5-F1
#
_entry.id   AF-A0A350CQZ5-F1
#
_cell.length_a   1.000
_cell.length_b   1.000
_cell.length_c   1.000
_cell.angle_alpha   90.00
_cell.angle_beta   90.00
_cell.angle_gamma   90.00
#
_symmetry.space_group_name_H-M   'P 1'
#
loop_
_entity.id
_entity.type
_entity.pdbx_description
1 polymer ?
#
loop_
_entity_poly.entity_id
_entity_poly.type
_entity_poly.pdbx_seq_one_letter_code
_entity_poly.pdbx_strand_id
1 'polypeptide(L)'
;MSKLNDKHEQTIVKRGGGKHDHDEHGGAWKVAFADFCLALLSLFLVLWLMAAREKEAVQNMMKDAAAGQLEGPGRRPEISSNPSGSLIERFPTMHDGTGPANAAGADSATRVSYDSPADLAALSKKLQKMSEEAGLASNLEATVTPFGLRVMLHDTDKQGMFMRGSALPTGRFARLLQKMGPLFAQMENQMLIVG
;
A
#
# COMPACT_ATOMS: atom_id res chain seq x y z
N MET A 1 -82.24 53.64 -34.72
CA MET A 1 -83.10 52.72 -33.94
C MET A 1 -83.19 51.39 -34.67
N SER A 2 -82.45 50.37 -34.21
CA SER A 2 -82.86 48.95 -34.25
C SER A 2 -81.80 48.14 -33.49
N LYS A 3 -82.27 47.19 -32.71
CA LYS A 3 -81.59 46.58 -31.57
C LYS A 3 -80.61 45.48 -32.02
N LEU A 4 -79.41 45.49 -31.46
CA LEU A 4 -78.53 44.31 -31.39
C LEU A 4 -79.06 43.40 -30.28
N ASN A 5 -79.54 42.21 -30.65
CA ASN A 5 -79.85 41.16 -29.69
C ASN A 5 -79.41 39.81 -30.28
N ASP A 6 -78.11 39.54 -30.16
CA ASP A 6 -77.60 38.18 -30.17
C ASP A 6 -77.19 37.83 -28.74
N LYS A 7 -78.08 37.10 -28.06
CA LYS A 7 -77.77 36.45 -26.80
C LYS A 7 -76.84 35.28 -27.10
N HIS A 8 -75.54 35.51 -27.03
CA HIS A 8 -74.61 34.41 -26.84
C HIS A 8 -74.75 33.90 -25.40
N GLU A 9 -75.57 32.89 -25.20
CA GLU A 9 -75.47 32.01 -24.02
C GLU A 9 -74.10 31.32 -24.08
N GLN A 10 -73.08 31.96 -23.52
CA GLN A 10 -71.84 31.28 -23.21
C GLN A 10 -72.14 30.22 -22.16
N THR A 11 -72.20 28.96 -22.59
CA THR A 11 -72.09 27.84 -21.68
C THR A 11 -70.70 27.90 -21.05
N ILE A 12 -70.64 28.40 -19.81
CA ILE A 12 -69.42 28.37 -19.01
C ILE A 12 -69.23 26.93 -18.54
N VAL A 13 -68.38 26.19 -19.25
CA VAL A 13 -67.80 24.96 -18.69
C VAL A 13 -66.79 25.40 -17.63
N LYS A 14 -67.25 25.47 -16.37
CA LYS A 14 -66.36 25.55 -15.21
C LYS A 14 -65.62 24.21 -15.14
N ARG A 15 -64.41 24.13 -15.70
CA ARG A 15 -63.47 23.08 -15.32
C ARG A 15 -63.29 23.21 -13.81
N GLY A 16 -63.75 22.19 -13.08
CA GLY A 16 -63.53 22.10 -11.65
C GLY A 16 -62.07 22.38 -11.39
N GLY A 17 -61.81 23.29 -10.45
CA GLY A 17 -60.46 23.58 -10.00
C GLY A 17 -59.83 22.28 -9.53
N GLY A 18 -59.10 21.63 -10.43
CA GLY A 18 -58.05 20.70 -10.12
C GLY A 18 -56.99 21.53 -9.43
N LYS A 19 -57.17 21.68 -8.13
CA LYS A 19 -56.25 22.32 -7.22
C LYS A 19 -55.02 21.42 -7.14
N HIS A 20 -54.13 21.58 -8.09
CA HIS A 20 -52.77 21.06 -8.08
C HIS A 20 -51.85 22.16 -8.62
N ASP A 21 -51.95 23.32 -7.98
CA ASP A 21 -50.93 24.35 -8.06
C ASP A 21 -50.11 24.24 -6.78
N HIS A 22 -48.78 24.19 -6.95
CA HIS A 22 -47.72 24.02 -5.96
C HIS A 22 -47.33 22.60 -5.55
N ASP A 23 -46.60 21.88 -6.42
CA ASP A 23 -45.44 21.07 -5.99
C ASP A 23 -44.49 20.64 -7.14
N GLU A 24 -44.49 21.32 -8.29
CA GLU A 24 -43.71 20.88 -9.48
C GLU A 24 -42.33 21.55 -9.66
N HIS A 25 -41.95 22.52 -8.83
CA HIS A 25 -40.66 23.23 -8.99
C HIS A 25 -39.71 23.16 -7.77
N GLY A 26 -40.11 22.47 -6.69
CA GLY A 26 -39.30 22.32 -5.48
C GLY A 26 -38.81 20.89 -5.17
N GLY A 27 -39.14 19.92 -6.02
CA GLY A 27 -38.83 18.50 -5.81
C GLY A 27 -37.61 17.97 -6.59
N ALA A 28 -37.27 18.59 -7.72
CA ALA A 28 -36.22 18.10 -8.62
C ALA A 28 -34.83 18.05 -7.96
N TRP A 29 -34.51 19.03 -7.10
CA TRP A 29 -33.24 19.04 -6.36
C TRP A 29 -33.17 17.94 -5.29
N LYS A 30 -34.31 17.50 -4.74
CA LYS A 30 -34.38 16.39 -3.79
C LYS A 30 -34.14 15.05 -4.48
N VAL A 31 -34.60 14.91 -5.72
CA VAL A 31 -34.33 13.71 -6.54
C VAL A 31 -32.83 13.61 -6.87
N ALA A 32 -32.21 14.73 -7.25
CA ALA A 32 -30.76 14.77 -7.48
C ALA A 32 -29.94 14.48 -6.19
N PHE A 33 -30.41 14.98 -5.04
CA PHE A 33 -29.78 14.68 -3.75
C PHE A 33 -29.93 13.20 -3.35
N ALA A 34 -31.09 12.59 -3.61
CA ALA A 34 -31.32 11.17 -3.35
C ALA A 34 -30.41 10.29 -4.22
N ASP A 35 -30.25 10.63 -5.50
CA ASP A 35 -29.36 9.91 -6.42
C ASP A 35 -27.88 10.05 -5.99
N PHE A 36 -27.47 11.23 -5.53
CA PHE A 36 -26.15 11.44 -4.94
C PHE A 36 -25.92 10.57 -3.69
N CYS A 37 -26.89 10.50 -2.77
CA CYS A 37 -26.82 9.64 -1.59
C CYS A 37 -26.76 8.15 -1.96
N LEU A 38 -27.47 7.72 -3.02
CA LEU A 38 -27.38 6.36 -3.53
C LEU A 38 -26.02 6.05 -4.14
N ALA A 39 -25.42 7.00 -4.87
CA ALA A 39 -24.06 6.85 -5.37
C ALA A 39 -23.06 6.65 -4.22
N LEU A 40 -23.17 7.44 -3.15
CA LEU A 40 -22.33 7.29 -1.95
C LEU A 40 -22.59 5.96 -1.20
N LEU A 41 -23.84 5.54 -1.08
CA LEU A 41 -24.20 4.25 -0.49
C LEU A 41 -23.62 3.09 -1.31
N SER A 42 -23.72 3.15 -2.63
CA SER A 42 -23.20 2.12 -3.53
C SER A 42 -21.67 2.03 -3.44
N LEU A 43 -20.98 3.16 -3.43
CA LEU A 43 -19.53 3.22 -3.24
C LEU A 43 -19.13 2.63 -1.89
N PHE A 44 -19.88 2.97 -0.82
CA PHE A 44 -19.68 2.42 0.51
C PHE A 44 -19.84 0.89 0.53
N LEU A 45 -20.89 0.35 -0.09
CA LEU A 45 -21.13 -1.11 -0.15
C LEU A 45 -20.04 -1.85 -0.92
N VAL A 46 -19.47 -1.25 -1.98
CA VAL A 46 -18.36 -1.85 -2.74
C VAL A 46 -17.07 -1.86 -1.90
N LEU A 47 -16.71 -0.74 -1.28
CA LEU A 47 -15.55 -0.68 -0.39
C LEU A 47 -15.72 -1.62 0.81
N TRP A 48 -16.93 -1.66 1.38
CA TRP A 48 -17.27 -2.55 2.48
C TRP A 48 -17.18 -4.03 2.10
N LEU A 49 -17.66 -4.41 0.91
CA LEU A 49 -17.57 -5.78 0.40
C LEU A 49 -16.11 -6.19 0.16
N MET A 50 -15.28 -5.31 -0.41
CA MET A 50 -13.83 -5.57 -0.56
C MET A 50 -13.16 -5.79 0.79
N ALA A 51 -13.41 -4.93 1.78
CA ALA A 51 -12.87 -5.07 3.13
C ALA A 51 -13.40 -6.32 3.87
N ALA A 52 -14.64 -6.75 3.60
CA ALA A 52 -15.21 -7.97 4.14
C ALA A 52 -14.53 -9.22 3.56
N ARG A 53 -14.20 -9.22 2.26
CA ARG A 53 -13.48 -10.32 1.61
C ARG A 53 -12.04 -10.48 2.10
N GLU A 54 -11.36 -9.39 2.40
CA GLU A 54 -9.99 -9.42 2.93
C GLU A 54 -9.93 -10.17 4.28
N LYS A 55 -10.94 -10.04 5.14
CA LYS A 55 -11.02 -10.78 6.41
C LYS A 55 -11.17 -12.28 6.22
N GLU A 56 -11.97 -12.72 5.25
CA GLU A 56 -12.15 -14.15 4.94
C GLU A 56 -10.88 -14.77 4.35
N ALA A 57 -10.18 -14.05 3.47
CA ALA A 57 -8.93 -14.52 2.87
C ALA A 57 -7.81 -14.69 3.92
N VAL A 58 -7.63 -13.70 4.81
CA VAL A 58 -6.66 -13.78 5.90
C VAL A 58 -7.03 -14.89 6.90
N GLN A 59 -8.31 -15.05 7.25
CA GLN A 59 -8.75 -16.12 8.13
C GLN A 59 -8.57 -17.51 7.52
N ASN A 60 -8.81 -17.68 6.23
CA ASN A 60 -8.59 -18.95 5.54
C ASN A 60 -7.08 -19.28 5.43
N MET A 61 -6.23 -18.31 5.11
CA MET A 61 -4.77 -18.50 5.16
C MET A 61 -4.29 -18.85 6.57
N MET A 62 -4.84 -18.22 7.60
CA MET A 62 -4.47 -18.50 9.00
C MET A 62 -4.97 -19.87 9.46
N LYS A 63 -6.13 -20.33 8.97
CA LYS A 63 -6.65 -21.68 9.21
C LYS A 63 -5.86 -22.74 8.47
N ASP A 64 -5.43 -22.51 7.23
CA ASP A 64 -4.58 -23.44 6.47
C ASP A 64 -3.17 -23.52 7.08
N ALA A 65 -2.61 -22.40 7.53
CA ALA A 65 -1.36 -22.37 8.30
C ALA A 65 -1.48 -23.11 9.64
N ALA A 66 -2.65 -23.05 10.30
CA ALA A 66 -2.92 -23.78 11.53
C ALA A 66 -3.26 -25.27 11.29
N ALA A 67 -3.90 -25.61 10.17
CA ALA A 67 -4.23 -26.99 9.78
C ALA A 67 -2.99 -27.76 9.33
N GLY A 68 -1.98 -27.07 8.76
CA GLY A 68 -0.66 -27.65 8.46
C GLY A 68 0.20 -27.99 9.68
N GLN A 69 -0.21 -27.60 10.90
CA GLN A 69 0.54 -27.80 12.15
C GLN A 69 0.07 -29.03 12.95
N LEU A 70 -1.02 -29.71 12.56
CA LEU A 70 -1.70 -30.68 13.43
C LEU A 70 -1.82 -32.13 12.91
N GLU A 71 -1.15 -32.51 11.82
CA GLU A 71 -1.01 -33.91 11.44
C GLU A 71 0.45 -34.41 11.50
N GLY A 72 0.76 -35.09 12.61
CA GLY A 72 1.51 -36.35 12.57
C GLY A 72 3.05 -36.29 12.58
N PRO A 73 3.72 -36.98 13.53
CA PRO A 73 5.17 -37.03 13.61
C PRO A 73 5.75 -38.00 12.56
N GLY A 74 6.86 -37.61 11.95
CA GLY A 74 7.80 -38.56 11.35
C GLY A 74 7.67 -38.77 9.83
N ARG A 75 8.11 -37.79 9.05
CA ARG A 75 8.96 -38.08 7.89
C ARG A 75 9.73 -36.83 7.49
N ARG A 76 11.04 -36.86 7.74
CA ARG A 76 11.98 -35.92 7.11
C ARG A 76 11.93 -36.22 5.61
N PRO A 77 11.55 -35.29 4.71
CA PRO A 77 11.84 -35.46 3.30
C PRO A 77 13.33 -35.25 3.13
N GLU A 78 13.99 -36.30 2.67
CA GLU A 78 15.33 -36.26 2.08
C GLU A 78 15.47 -35.07 1.12
N ILE A 79 16.61 -34.43 1.21
CA ILE A 79 17.08 -33.35 0.36
C ILE A 79 17.14 -33.87 -1.08
N SER A 80 16.12 -33.54 -1.87
CA SER A 80 16.22 -33.54 -3.34
C SER A 80 16.40 -32.09 -3.76
N SER A 81 17.67 -31.71 -3.93
CA SER A 81 18.05 -30.50 -4.63
C SER A 81 17.42 -30.52 -6.04
N ASN A 82 16.34 -29.77 -6.21
CA ASN A 82 15.98 -29.04 -7.43
C ASN A 82 14.62 -28.35 -7.22
N PRO A 83 14.52 -27.02 -7.36
CA PRO A 83 13.22 -26.37 -7.43
C PRO A 83 12.58 -26.69 -8.78
N SER A 84 11.65 -27.65 -8.80
CA SER A 84 10.66 -27.80 -9.86
C SER A 84 9.81 -26.53 -9.91
N GLY A 85 10.10 -25.63 -10.85
CA GLY A 85 9.31 -24.42 -11.02
C GLY A 85 9.89 -23.30 -11.88
N SER A 86 11.17 -23.33 -12.29
CA SER A 86 11.67 -22.35 -13.26
C SER A 86 11.52 -22.86 -14.70
N LEU A 87 10.65 -22.20 -15.48
CA LEU A 87 10.52 -22.34 -16.95
C LEU A 87 11.71 -21.74 -17.72
N ILE A 88 12.91 -21.76 -17.13
CA ILE A 88 14.13 -21.28 -17.77
C ILE A 88 14.98 -22.51 -18.11
N GLU A 89 15.09 -22.84 -19.38
CA GLU A 89 16.02 -23.87 -19.85
C GLU A 89 17.46 -23.42 -19.57
N ARG A 90 18.08 -23.98 -18.53
CA ARG A 90 19.49 -23.75 -18.25
C ARG A 90 20.32 -24.80 -18.96
N PHE A 91 20.89 -24.44 -20.10
CA PHE A 91 21.84 -25.27 -20.83
C PHE A 91 23.07 -25.56 -19.94
N PRO A 92 23.48 -26.83 -19.79
CA PRO A 92 24.71 -27.17 -19.08
C PRO A 92 25.92 -26.73 -19.90
N THR A 93 26.68 -25.77 -19.40
CA THR A 93 28.02 -25.48 -19.95
C THR A 93 29.02 -26.40 -19.25
N MET A 94 29.71 -27.22 -20.05
CA MET A 94 30.86 -28.00 -19.61
C MET A 94 31.99 -27.03 -19.27
N HIS A 95 32.43 -27.01 -18.01
CA HIS A 95 33.61 -26.27 -17.58
C HIS A 95 34.71 -27.27 -17.28
N ASP A 96 35.63 -27.40 -18.23
CA ASP A 96 36.84 -28.22 -18.13
C ASP A 96 37.86 -27.54 -17.22
N GLY A 97 38.63 -28.34 -16.48
CA GLY A 97 39.26 -27.95 -15.22
C GLY A 97 40.51 -27.06 -15.32
N THR A 98 40.83 -26.39 -14.20
CA THR A 98 42.14 -26.35 -13.49
C THR A 98 42.37 -25.08 -12.64
N GLY A 99 41.86 -25.09 -11.40
CA GLY A 99 42.41 -24.42 -10.19
C GLY A 99 42.16 -22.91 -9.94
N PRO A 100 42.30 -22.40 -8.69
CA PRO A 100 42.46 -23.08 -7.40
C PRO A 100 41.23 -22.94 -6.47
N ALA A 101 41.24 -23.75 -5.41
CA ALA A 101 40.28 -23.78 -4.32
C ALA A 101 40.10 -22.43 -3.60
N ASN A 102 38.95 -22.31 -2.93
CA ASN A 102 38.54 -21.32 -1.93
C ASN A 102 37.99 -19.98 -2.41
N ALA A 103 36.67 -19.98 -2.65
CA ALA A 103 35.76 -19.00 -2.02
C ALA A 103 34.43 -19.67 -1.61
N ALA A 104 34.51 -20.91 -1.09
CA ALA A 104 33.45 -21.47 -0.26
C ALA A 104 33.61 -20.87 1.14
N GLY A 105 33.03 -19.70 1.34
CA GLY A 105 33.19 -18.95 2.58
C GLY A 105 32.83 -17.48 2.42
N ALA A 106 31.65 -17.18 1.89
CA ALA A 106 31.06 -15.86 2.02
C ALA A 106 29.85 -16.02 2.93
N ASP A 107 30.13 -15.94 4.23
CA ASP A 107 29.19 -15.75 5.33
C ASP A 107 27.75 -16.17 5.05
N SER A 108 27.41 -17.39 5.47
CA SER A 108 26.07 -17.63 6.02
C SER A 108 25.93 -16.82 7.32
N ALA A 109 26.04 -15.49 7.22
CA ALA A 109 25.63 -14.60 8.28
C ALA A 109 24.16 -14.92 8.50
N THR A 110 23.85 -15.40 9.70
CA THR A 110 22.48 -15.57 10.16
C THR A 110 21.77 -14.25 9.92
N ARG A 111 20.96 -14.20 8.86
CA ARG A 111 20.18 -13.01 8.57
C ARG A 111 19.11 -12.89 9.66
N VAL A 112 18.88 -11.66 10.09
CA VAL A 112 17.97 -11.34 11.17
C VAL A 112 16.68 -10.82 10.56
N SER A 113 15.57 -11.46 10.87
CA SER A 113 14.25 -10.93 10.55
C SER A 113 13.79 -9.96 11.64
N TYR A 114 13.33 -8.78 11.25
CA TYR A 114 12.83 -7.72 12.12
C TYR A 114 11.30 -7.63 11.97
N ASP A 115 10.56 -8.51 12.64
CA ASP A 115 9.10 -8.58 12.51
C ASP A 115 8.35 -8.06 13.74
N SER A 116 8.99 -8.06 14.92
CA SER A 116 8.32 -7.59 16.14
C SER A 116 8.39 -6.05 16.27
N PRO A 117 7.36 -5.42 16.86
CA PRO A 117 7.39 -3.98 17.14
C PRO A 117 8.60 -3.55 18.00
N ALA A 118 9.08 -4.44 18.88
CA ALA A 118 10.25 -4.20 19.72
C ALA A 118 11.54 -4.18 18.89
N ASP A 119 11.68 -5.10 17.93
CA ASP A 119 12.84 -5.17 17.04
C ASP A 119 12.90 -3.95 16.11
N LEU A 120 11.75 -3.55 15.56
CA LEU A 120 11.63 -2.35 14.73
C LEU A 120 11.96 -1.06 15.52
N ALA A 121 11.55 -0.99 16.78
CA ALA A 121 11.90 0.12 17.66
C ALA A 121 13.41 0.16 17.98
N ALA A 122 14.02 -1.01 18.22
CA ALA A 122 15.46 -1.13 18.41
C ALA A 122 16.25 -0.70 17.17
N LEU A 123 15.79 -1.12 15.98
CA LEU A 123 16.38 -0.74 14.70
C LEU A 123 16.24 0.77 14.45
N SER A 124 15.06 1.36 14.68
CA SER A 124 14.84 2.80 14.60
C SER A 124 15.84 3.58 15.47
N LYS A 125 15.99 3.18 16.74
CA LYS A 125 16.93 3.81 17.67
C LYS A 125 18.38 3.68 17.22
N LYS A 126 18.75 2.52 16.63
CA LYS A 126 20.10 2.30 16.09
C LYS A 126 20.37 3.21 14.88
N LEU A 127 19.40 3.34 13.96
CA LEU A 127 19.51 4.23 12.81
C LEU A 127 19.59 5.71 13.22
N GLN A 128 18.80 6.13 14.20
CA GLN A 128 18.87 7.49 14.76
C GLN A 128 20.26 7.80 15.34
N LYS A 129 20.80 6.90 16.16
CA LYS A 129 22.16 7.05 16.72
C LYS A 129 23.24 7.17 15.63
N MET A 130 23.16 6.35 14.58
CA MET A 130 24.10 6.42 13.46
C MET A 130 23.97 7.74 12.68
N SER A 131 22.76 8.28 12.57
CA SER A 131 22.52 9.58 11.96
C SER A 131 23.10 10.73 12.79
N GLU A 132 22.95 10.68 14.12
CA GLU A 132 23.57 11.64 15.05
C GLU A 132 25.10 11.64 14.93
N GLU A 133 25.72 10.45 14.90
CA GLU A 133 27.16 10.31 14.71
C GLU A 133 27.65 10.84 13.34
N ALA A 134 26.79 10.80 12.32
CA ALA A 134 27.07 11.39 11.01
C ALA A 134 26.79 12.91 10.96
N GLY A 135 26.17 13.46 12.00
CA GLY A 135 25.71 14.85 12.06
C GLY A 135 24.50 15.14 11.16
N LEU A 136 23.70 14.11 10.84
CA LEU A 136 22.50 14.18 9.98
C LEU A 136 21.22 13.90 10.78
N ALA A 137 21.23 14.07 12.10
CA ALA A 137 20.08 13.79 12.97
C ALA A 137 18.79 14.51 12.52
N SER A 138 18.91 15.74 12.01
CA SER A 138 17.79 16.50 11.47
C SER A 138 17.28 16.02 10.12
N ASN A 139 18.07 15.25 9.37
CA ASN A 139 17.75 14.81 8.02
C ASN A 139 17.13 13.40 7.98
N LEU A 140 17.19 12.64 9.08
CA LEU A 140 16.70 11.27 9.15
C LEU A 140 15.58 11.15 10.19
N GLU A 141 14.42 10.68 9.74
CA GLU A 141 13.28 10.35 10.60
C GLU A 141 12.94 8.87 10.44
N ALA A 142 12.74 8.16 11.56
CA ALA A 142 12.42 6.75 11.57
C ALA A 142 11.14 6.50 12.38
N THR A 143 10.07 6.08 11.69
CA THR A 143 8.74 5.90 12.26
C THR A 143 8.31 4.44 12.14
N VAL A 144 7.92 3.84 13.27
CA VAL A 144 7.34 2.49 13.27
C VAL A 144 5.89 2.57 12.81
N THR A 145 5.55 1.82 11.78
CA THR A 145 4.20 1.72 11.22
C THR A 145 3.67 0.29 11.35
N PRO A 146 2.36 0.05 11.21
CA PRO A 146 1.81 -1.31 11.22
C PRO A 146 2.38 -2.23 10.13
N PHE A 147 2.90 -1.66 9.05
CA PHE A 147 3.47 -2.39 7.91
C PHE A 147 4.99 -2.58 8.00
N GLY A 148 5.64 -2.05 9.05
CA GLY A 148 7.09 -2.11 9.22
C GLY A 148 7.72 -0.76 9.59
N LEU A 149 9.03 -0.65 9.43
CA LEU A 149 9.79 0.57 9.72
C LEU A 149 9.84 1.48 8.49
N ARG A 150 9.33 2.71 8.61
CA ARG A 150 9.50 3.76 7.61
C ARG A 150 10.69 4.62 7.99
N VAL A 151 11.65 4.75 7.09
CA VAL A 151 12.81 5.65 7.25
C VAL A 151 12.71 6.73 6.18
N MET A 152 12.57 7.98 6.63
CA MET A 152 12.48 9.17 5.78
C MET A 152 13.79 9.93 5.84
N LEU A 153 14.33 10.23 4.66
CA LEU A 153 15.51 11.06 4.47
C LEU A 153 15.06 12.34 3.78
N HIS A 154 15.32 13.48 4.40
CA HIS A 154 14.92 14.79 3.86
C HIS A 154 16.06 15.81 3.94
N ASP A 155 16.01 16.77 3.02
CA ASP A 155 16.97 17.87 2.98
C ASP A 155 16.58 18.96 3.99
N THR A 156 17.56 19.70 4.49
CA THR A 156 17.34 20.86 5.38
C THR A 156 18.02 22.09 4.78
N ASP A 157 17.59 23.29 5.17
CA ASP A 157 18.14 24.55 4.66
C ASP A 157 19.67 24.66 4.80
N LYS A 158 20.25 23.97 5.77
CA LYS A 158 21.69 24.00 6.06
C LYS A 158 22.46 22.86 5.41
N GLN A 159 21.81 21.73 5.11
CA GLN A 159 22.49 20.47 4.84
C GLN A 159 21.78 19.60 3.80
N GLY A 160 22.30 19.72 2.57
CA GLY A 160 21.99 18.91 1.39
C GLY A 160 22.34 17.44 1.50
N MET A 161 21.41 16.55 1.15
CA MET A 161 21.72 15.12 0.93
C MET A 161 22.32 14.87 -0.44
N PHE A 162 21.94 15.67 -1.44
CA PHE A 162 22.43 15.59 -2.80
C PHE A 162 23.08 16.90 -3.24
N MET A 163 24.01 16.81 -4.18
CA MET A 163 24.61 17.98 -4.80
C MET A 163 23.54 18.74 -5.60
N ARG A 164 23.54 20.08 -5.53
CA ARG A 164 22.54 20.90 -6.20
C ARG A 164 22.49 20.60 -7.70
N GLY A 165 21.30 20.22 -8.19
CA GLY A 165 21.09 19.88 -9.61
C GLY A 165 21.72 18.56 -10.05
N SER A 166 22.04 17.66 -9.11
CA SER A 166 22.67 16.38 -9.39
C SER A 166 22.07 15.28 -8.52
N ALA A 167 22.04 14.05 -9.06
CA ALA A 167 21.69 12.85 -8.30
C ALA A 167 22.86 12.33 -7.44
N LEU A 168 24.00 13.03 -7.43
CA LEU A 168 25.16 12.63 -6.63
C LEU A 168 24.95 12.97 -5.15
N PRO A 169 25.10 12.00 -4.24
CA PRO A 169 24.97 12.25 -2.81
C PRO A 169 26.14 13.10 -2.29
N THR A 170 25.90 13.89 -1.25
CA THR A 170 26.98 14.61 -0.55
C THR A 170 27.87 13.63 0.20
N GLY A 171 29.14 14.00 0.43
CA GLY A 171 30.11 13.07 1.05
C GLY A 171 29.70 12.60 2.46
N ARG A 172 28.95 13.41 3.22
CA ARG A 172 28.42 13.00 4.53
C ARG A 172 27.29 11.99 4.39
N PHE A 173 26.37 12.26 3.46
CA PHE A 173 25.26 11.37 3.18
C PHE A 173 25.72 10.02 2.63
N ALA A 174 26.69 10.02 1.72
CA ALA A 174 27.33 8.80 1.22
C ALA A 174 27.96 7.96 2.35
N ARG A 175 28.64 8.61 3.30
CA ARG A 175 29.21 7.93 4.48
C ARG A 175 28.13 7.34 5.39
N LEU A 176 27.00 8.03 5.57
CA LEU A 176 25.87 7.51 6.35
C LEU A 176 25.32 6.24 5.71
N LEU A 177 25.05 6.27 4.40
CA LEU A 177 24.56 5.10 3.66
C LEU A 177 25.55 3.94 3.69
N GLN A 178 26.86 4.20 3.54
CA GLN A 178 27.90 3.18 3.67
C GLN A 178 27.94 2.55 5.06
N LYS A 179 27.75 3.34 6.13
CA LYS A 179 27.66 2.82 7.49
C LYS A 179 26.40 1.99 7.72
N MET A 180 25.28 2.37 7.10
CA MET A 180 24.01 1.64 7.19
C MET A 180 23.97 0.36 6.36
N GLY A 181 24.76 0.29 5.28
CA GLY A 181 24.82 -0.85 4.36
C GLY A 181 24.99 -2.21 5.04
N PRO A 182 25.98 -2.40 5.94
CA PRO A 182 26.15 -3.66 6.67
C PRO A 182 24.94 -4.03 7.54
N LEU A 183 24.24 -3.03 8.06
CA LEU A 183 23.04 -3.22 8.87
C LEU A 183 21.91 -3.78 8.01
N PHE A 184 21.70 -3.21 6.83
CA PHE A 184 20.68 -3.67 5.88
C PHE A 184 21.04 -5.02 5.24
N ALA A 185 22.33 -5.32 5.03
CA ALA A 185 22.78 -6.59 4.47
C ALA A 185 22.46 -7.80 5.37
N GLN A 186 22.36 -7.58 6.68
CA GLN A 186 21.98 -8.60 7.66
C GLN A 186 20.46 -8.79 7.76
N MET A 187 19.66 -7.91 7.18
CA MET A 187 18.19 -8.01 7.25
C MET A 187 17.66 -9.00 6.21
N GLU A 188 16.72 -9.84 6.63
CA GLU A 188 15.96 -10.71 5.73
C GLU A 188 14.73 -10.01 5.14
N ASN A 189 14.27 -8.93 5.77
CA ASN A 189 13.08 -8.17 5.39
C ASN A 189 13.25 -7.48 4.02
N GLN A 190 12.18 -7.45 3.23
CA GLN A 190 12.16 -6.71 1.97
C GLN A 190 12.24 -5.21 2.22
N MET A 191 13.00 -4.51 1.37
CA MET A 191 13.18 -3.06 1.42
C MET A 191 12.68 -2.42 0.14
N LEU A 192 11.87 -1.38 0.27
CA LEU A 192 11.41 -0.53 -0.82
C LEU A 192 12.08 0.85 -0.69
N ILE A 193 12.72 1.31 -1.78
CA ILE A 193 13.33 2.64 -1.84
C ILE A 193 12.51 3.51 -2.78
N VAL A 194 12.09 4.67 -2.28
CA VAL A 194 11.34 5.69 -3.03
C VAL A 194 12.10 7.00 -2.93
N GLY A 195 12.30 7.68 -4.07
CA GLY A 195 13.02 8.95 -4.17
C GLY A 195 12.24 9.98 -4.96
#